data_AF-A0A7C5A8P3-F1
#
_entry.id   AF-A0A7C5A8P3-F1
#
_cell.length_a   1.000
_cell.length_b   1.000
_cell.length_c   1.000
_cell.angle_alpha   90.00
_cell.angle_beta   90.00
_cell.angle_gamma   90.00
#
_symmetry.space_group_name_H-M   'P 1'
#
loop_
_entity.id
_entity.type
_entity.pdbx_description
1 polymer ?
#
loop_
_entity_poly.entity_id
_entity_poly.type
_entity_poly.pdbx_seq_one_letter_code
_entity_poly.pdbx_strand_id
1 'polypeptide(L)'
;MKIDFHCHSYYSNDGISSPEELIKSALKKGLDGIALTDHNSSVGWKEADKAAKKLNAILIFGEEIKIKKGKKTVGEILGYFLKEEINPTGKTVEQVIEEIKRQGGIAIIAHPYHWRKSFKELDKYKNLVDGIEVFNARSQTKKGNQKSFIFAQKNNLAMTAGSDAHHCSEVGNAY
;
A
#
# COMPACT_ATOMS: atom_id res chain seq x y z
N MET A 1 -11.97 -0.56 -14.50
CA MET A 1 -11.42 -1.21 -13.31
C MET A 1 -11.15 -0.14 -12.26
N LYS A 2 -11.67 -0.27 -11.05
CA LYS A 2 -11.51 0.63 -9.90
C LYS A 2 -11.08 -0.20 -8.69
N ILE A 3 -9.86 -0.02 -8.22
CA ILE A 3 -9.26 -0.79 -7.11
C ILE A 3 -8.77 0.17 -6.02
N ASP A 4 -9.12 -0.08 -4.77
CA ASP A 4 -8.45 0.63 -3.68
C ASP A 4 -7.07 0.00 -3.44
N PHE A 5 -5.99 0.74 -3.68
CA PHE A 5 -4.63 0.20 -3.67
C PHE A 5 -3.94 0.20 -2.30
N HIS A 6 -4.64 0.59 -1.23
CA HIS A 6 -4.06 0.64 0.11
C HIS A 6 -5.14 0.43 1.19
N CYS A 7 -5.16 -0.74 1.81
CA CYS A 7 -6.13 -1.12 2.83
C CYS A 7 -5.50 -2.04 3.90
N HIS A 8 -5.95 -1.88 5.15
CA HIS A 8 -5.51 -2.63 6.33
C HIS A 8 -6.70 -3.33 6.98
N SER A 9 -6.54 -4.62 7.22
CA SER A 9 -7.46 -5.49 7.97
C SER A 9 -7.03 -5.64 9.42
N TYR A 10 -7.81 -6.36 10.22
CA TYR A 10 -7.43 -6.70 11.60
C TYR A 10 -6.13 -7.52 11.72
N TYR A 11 -5.57 -8.03 10.60
CA TYR A 11 -4.26 -8.68 10.58
C TYR A 11 -3.10 -7.67 10.57
N SER A 12 -3.37 -6.39 10.26
CA SER A 12 -2.50 -5.29 10.63
C SER A 12 -2.71 -4.93 12.11
N ASN A 13 -1.68 -4.37 12.75
CA ASN A 13 -1.74 -4.00 14.17
C ASN A 13 -2.65 -2.80 14.47
N ASP A 14 -3.12 -2.11 13.43
CA ASP A 14 -3.95 -0.91 13.50
C ASP A 14 -5.25 -0.99 12.67
N GLY A 15 -5.47 -2.09 11.94
CA GLY A 15 -6.73 -2.35 11.25
C GLY A 15 -7.78 -2.99 12.16
N ILE A 16 -9.05 -2.82 11.78
CA ILE A 16 -10.21 -3.21 12.60
C ILE A 16 -11.09 -4.22 11.86
N SER A 17 -11.33 -3.98 10.57
CA SER A 17 -12.27 -4.79 9.79
C SER A 17 -11.63 -6.06 9.23
N SER A 18 -12.44 -7.08 8.99
CA SER A 18 -11.97 -8.28 8.30
C SER A 18 -11.68 -8.03 6.82
N PRO A 19 -10.82 -8.84 6.17
CA PRO A 19 -10.66 -8.79 4.72
C PRO A 19 -11.99 -8.89 3.95
N GLU A 20 -12.95 -9.72 4.39
CA GLU A 20 -14.27 -9.80 3.75
C GLU A 20 -15.06 -8.49 3.87
N GLU A 21 -15.00 -7.82 5.02
CA GLU A 21 -15.67 -6.52 5.22
C GLU A 21 -15.08 -5.41 4.35
N LEU A 22 -13.74 -5.39 4.21
CA LEU A 22 -13.05 -4.44 3.32
C LEU A 22 -13.51 -4.63 1.87
N ILE A 23 -13.52 -5.87 1.37
CA ILE A 23 -13.94 -6.20 0.00
C ILE A 23 -15.42 -5.85 -0.22
N LYS A 24 -16.30 -6.21 0.72
CA LYS A 24 -17.73 -5.84 0.63
C LYS A 24 -17.94 -4.33 0.56
N SER A 25 -17.18 -3.57 1.34
CA SER A 25 -17.27 -2.11 1.32
C SER A 25 -16.83 -1.52 -0.02
N ALA A 26 -15.72 -2.02 -0.59
CA ALA A 26 -15.27 -1.64 -1.92
C ALA A 26 -16.36 -1.88 -2.98
N LEU A 27 -16.91 -3.09 -3.03
CA LEU A 27 -17.97 -3.44 -3.98
C LEU A 27 -19.23 -2.57 -3.79
N LYS A 28 -19.64 -2.33 -2.55
CA LYS A 28 -20.79 -1.46 -2.23
C LYS A 28 -20.60 -0.03 -2.73
N LYS A 29 -19.36 0.47 -2.77
CA LYS A 29 -19.00 1.79 -3.29
C LYS A 29 -18.73 1.81 -4.80
N GLY A 30 -18.96 0.70 -5.49
CA GLY A 30 -18.79 0.60 -6.95
C GLY A 30 -17.33 0.45 -7.40
N LEU A 31 -16.45 -0.01 -6.50
CA LEU A 31 -15.11 -0.49 -6.85
C LEU A 31 -15.20 -1.96 -7.27
N ASP A 32 -14.22 -2.42 -8.05
CA ASP A 32 -14.11 -3.81 -8.49
C ASP A 32 -13.31 -4.67 -7.50
N GLY A 33 -12.63 -4.06 -6.52
CA GLY A 33 -11.74 -4.79 -5.61
C GLY A 33 -10.82 -3.93 -4.76
N ILE A 34 -9.89 -4.60 -4.07
CA ILE A 34 -8.87 -3.97 -3.21
C ILE A 34 -7.49 -4.60 -3.42
N ALA A 35 -6.44 -3.86 -3.07
CA ALA A 35 -5.19 -4.41 -2.60
C ALA A 35 -5.24 -4.51 -1.07
N LEU A 36 -5.08 -5.71 -0.52
CA LEU A 36 -4.87 -5.86 0.91
C LEU A 36 -3.38 -5.66 1.18
N THR A 37 -3.03 -4.71 2.06
CA THR A 37 -1.66 -4.24 2.27
C THR A 37 -1.35 -4.11 3.75
N ASP A 38 -1.70 -5.14 4.53
CA ASP A 38 -1.42 -5.17 5.97
C ASP A 38 0.07 -4.93 6.28
N HIS A 39 0.35 -4.32 7.43
CA HIS A 39 1.71 -3.96 7.83
C HIS A 39 2.61 -5.19 8.03
N ASN A 40 3.59 -5.38 7.13
CA ASN A 40 4.59 -6.46 7.17
C ASN A 40 3.97 -7.86 7.37
N SER A 41 2.80 -8.12 6.79
CA SER A 41 2.04 -9.33 7.07
C SER A 41 1.25 -9.80 5.86
N SER A 42 1.44 -11.07 5.51
CA SER A 42 0.66 -11.79 4.50
C SER A 42 -0.49 -12.62 5.11
N VAL A 43 -0.62 -12.63 6.45
CA VAL A 43 -1.53 -13.54 7.17
C VAL A 43 -2.98 -13.40 6.70
N GLY A 44 -3.42 -12.19 6.37
CA GLY A 44 -4.77 -11.91 5.89
C GLY A 44 -5.07 -12.39 4.47
N TRP A 45 -4.06 -12.74 3.66
CA TRP A 45 -4.23 -13.07 2.24
C TRP A 45 -5.13 -14.28 2.03
N LYS A 46 -5.02 -15.32 2.87
CA LYS A 46 -5.83 -16.54 2.73
C LYS A 46 -7.32 -16.26 2.96
N GLU A 47 -7.64 -15.40 3.93
CA GLU A 47 -9.03 -14.99 4.18
C GLU A 47 -9.53 -14.08 3.05
N ALA A 48 -8.70 -13.11 2.65
CA ALA A 48 -9.01 -12.19 1.55
C ALA A 48 -9.31 -12.93 0.24
N ASP A 49 -8.48 -13.92 -0.13
CA ASP A 49 -8.65 -14.72 -1.36
C ASP A 49 -9.98 -15.48 -1.39
N LYS A 50 -10.33 -16.12 -0.25
CA LYS A 50 -11.62 -16.79 -0.11
C LYS A 50 -12.79 -15.81 -0.27
N ALA A 51 -12.70 -14.65 0.38
CA ALA A 51 -13.72 -13.62 0.30
C ALA A 51 -13.84 -13.04 -1.12
N ALA A 52 -12.72 -12.74 -1.78
CA ALA A 52 -12.67 -12.23 -3.14
C ALA A 52 -13.33 -13.19 -4.13
N LYS A 53 -13.00 -14.49 -4.06
CA LYS A 53 -13.63 -15.54 -4.89
C LYS A 53 -15.13 -15.65 -4.63
N LYS A 54 -15.55 -15.65 -3.37
CA LYS A 54 -16.97 -15.71 -2.98
C LYS A 54 -17.76 -14.50 -3.50
N LEU A 55 -17.15 -13.32 -3.50
CA LEU A 55 -17.80 -12.05 -3.86
C LEU A 55 -17.57 -11.65 -5.32
N ASN A 56 -16.83 -12.45 -6.09
CA ASN A 56 -16.39 -12.12 -7.46
C ASN A 56 -15.69 -10.75 -7.54
N ALA A 57 -14.80 -10.47 -6.57
CA ALA A 57 -14.03 -9.25 -6.49
C ALA A 57 -12.58 -9.47 -6.96
N ILE A 58 -11.95 -8.39 -7.43
CA ILE A 58 -10.50 -8.36 -7.67
C ILE A 58 -9.78 -8.22 -6.33
N LEU A 59 -8.76 -9.05 -6.13
CA LEU A 59 -7.85 -8.95 -5.00
C LEU A 59 -6.41 -8.85 -5.51
N ILE A 60 -5.68 -7.86 -5.00
CA ILE A 60 -4.22 -7.78 -5.15
C ILE A 60 -3.61 -8.18 -3.81
N PHE A 61 -2.77 -9.23 -3.84
CA PHE A 61 -1.94 -9.60 -2.70
C PHE A 61 -0.82 -8.57 -2.54
N GLY A 62 -0.83 -7.85 -1.44
CA GLY A 62 0.19 -6.87 -1.13
C GLY A 62 0.49 -6.75 0.35
N GLU A 63 1.45 -5.87 0.64
CA GLU A 63 1.93 -5.55 1.98
C GLU A 63 2.34 -4.08 2.03
N GLU A 64 2.12 -3.42 3.16
CA GLU A 64 2.80 -2.16 3.47
C GLU A 64 4.05 -2.46 4.30
N ILE A 65 5.19 -2.53 3.63
CA ILE A 65 6.48 -2.89 4.23
C ILE A 65 7.12 -1.67 4.88
N LYS A 66 7.18 -1.69 6.22
CA LYS A 66 7.73 -0.64 7.08
C LYS A 66 9.22 -0.85 7.32
N ILE A 67 10.05 0.02 6.75
CA ILE A 67 11.51 -0.11 6.77
C ILE A 67 12.09 0.76 7.89
N LYS A 68 12.98 0.17 8.70
CA LYS A 68 13.59 0.85 9.86
C LYS A 68 15.12 0.89 9.74
N LYS A 69 15.71 2.02 10.11
CA LYS A 69 17.14 2.18 10.38
C LYS A 69 17.34 2.43 11.87
N GLY A 70 17.78 1.40 12.59
CA GLY A 70 17.77 1.41 14.05
C GLY A 70 16.34 1.54 14.58
N LYS A 71 16.08 2.53 15.45
CA LYS A 71 14.74 2.78 16.02
C LYS A 71 13.84 3.67 15.15
N LYS A 72 14.35 4.20 14.02
CA LYS A 72 13.62 5.17 13.19
C LYS A 72 13.08 4.49 11.94
N THR A 73 11.78 4.70 11.66
CA THR A 73 11.20 4.38 10.35
C THR A 73 11.76 5.33 9.31
N VAL A 74 12.25 4.80 8.19
CA VAL A 74 12.81 5.57 7.07
C VAL A 74 11.87 5.66 5.88
N GLY A 75 10.87 4.78 5.81
CA GLY A 75 9.85 4.79 4.76
C GLY A 75 8.98 3.54 4.81
N GLU A 76 7.87 3.60 4.09
CA GLU A 76 6.97 2.49 3.84
C GLU A 76 6.88 2.27 2.32
N ILE A 77 6.89 1.01 1.89
CA ILE A 77 6.73 0.61 0.49
C ILE A 77 5.52 -0.30 0.41
N LEU A 78 4.60 0.00 -0.50
CA LEU A 78 3.56 -0.94 -0.90
C LEU A 78 4.16 -1.90 -1.91
N GLY A 79 4.17 -3.19 -1.57
CA GLY A 79 4.46 -4.27 -2.50
C GLY A 79 3.16 -4.86 -3.03
N TYR A 80 3.03 -5.01 -4.35
CA TYR A 80 1.87 -5.65 -4.97
C TYR A 80 2.24 -6.89 -5.76
N PHE A 81 1.26 -7.79 -5.93
CA PHE A 81 1.41 -9.07 -6.62
C PHE A 81 2.48 -9.96 -6.00
N LEU A 82 2.58 -9.88 -4.67
CA LEU A 82 3.50 -10.69 -3.89
C LEU A 82 3.01 -12.14 -3.83
N LYS A 83 3.97 -13.06 -3.71
CA LYS A 83 3.77 -14.52 -3.61
C LYS A 83 4.12 -15.03 -2.21
N GLU A 84 4.98 -14.33 -1.50
CA GLU A 84 5.40 -14.64 -0.13
C GLU A 84 5.66 -13.34 0.65
N GLU A 85 5.60 -13.46 1.98
CA GLU A 85 5.77 -12.33 2.90
C GLU A 85 7.18 -11.74 2.84
N ILE A 86 7.28 -10.41 2.93
CA ILE A 86 8.57 -9.72 3.00
C ILE A 86 8.83 -9.27 4.43
N ASN A 87 9.77 -9.93 5.11
CA ASN A 87 10.26 -9.47 6.41
C ASN A 87 11.31 -8.36 6.23
N PRO A 88 11.05 -7.10 6.64
CA PRO A 88 12.00 -6.00 6.45
C PRO A 88 13.11 -5.92 7.51
N THR A 89 13.14 -6.82 8.49
CA THR A 89 14.06 -6.75 9.62
C THR A 89 15.51 -6.79 9.15
N GLY A 90 16.27 -5.73 9.45
CA GLY A 90 17.67 -5.60 9.07
C GLY A 90 17.91 -5.27 7.58
N LYS A 91 16.86 -5.12 6.78
CA LYS A 91 16.96 -4.81 5.34
C LYS A 91 17.01 -3.31 5.06
N THR A 92 17.74 -2.92 4.03
CA THR A 92 17.69 -1.56 3.48
C THR A 92 16.46 -1.38 2.58
N VAL A 93 16.21 -0.14 2.18
CA VAL A 93 15.15 0.19 1.21
C VAL A 93 15.38 -0.51 -0.12
N GLU A 94 16.62 -0.52 -0.61
CA GLU A 94 17.00 -1.19 -1.86
C GLU A 94 16.75 -2.71 -1.79
N GLN A 95 17.09 -3.34 -0.67
CA GLN A 95 16.89 -4.79 -0.48
C GLN A 95 15.40 -5.15 -0.46
N VAL A 96 14.55 -4.33 0.18
CA VAL A 96 13.10 -4.54 0.15
C VAL A 96 12.54 -4.38 -1.27
N ILE A 97 12.99 -3.35 -2.01
CA ILE A 97 12.59 -3.18 -3.41
C ILE A 97 13.02 -4.39 -4.24
N GLU A 98 14.28 -4.82 -4.13
CA GLU A 98 14.82 -5.97 -4.85
C GLU A 98 14.02 -7.25 -4.55
N GLU A 99 13.60 -7.46 -3.30
CA GLU A 99 12.81 -8.62 -2.92
C GLU A 99 11.40 -8.59 -3.52
N ILE A 100 10.74 -7.42 -3.55
CA ILE A 100 9.47 -7.24 -4.28
C ILE A 100 9.67 -7.60 -5.75
N LYS A 101 10.74 -7.10 -6.38
CA LYS A 101 11.07 -7.36 -7.79
C LYS A 101 11.37 -8.83 -8.07
N ARG A 102 12.08 -9.52 -7.17
CA ARG A 102 12.39 -10.95 -7.29
C ARG A 102 11.13 -11.81 -7.33
N GLN A 103 10.06 -11.38 -6.67
CA GLN A 103 8.76 -12.06 -6.72
C GLN A 103 7.98 -11.78 -8.03
N GLY A 104 8.43 -10.81 -8.83
CA GLY A 104 7.70 -10.26 -9.98
C GLY A 104 6.68 -9.19 -9.59
N GLY A 105 6.80 -8.65 -8.38
CA GLY A 105 5.88 -7.66 -7.83
C GLY A 105 6.20 -6.22 -8.25
N ILE A 106 5.32 -5.32 -7.85
CA ILE A 106 5.42 -3.88 -8.10
C ILE A 106 5.72 -3.17 -6.78
N ALA A 107 6.73 -2.29 -6.79
CA ALA A 107 7.17 -1.53 -5.63
C ALA A 107 6.71 -0.06 -5.74
N ILE A 108 5.88 0.38 -4.80
CA ILE A 108 5.31 1.72 -4.76
C ILE A 108 5.68 2.41 -3.45
N ILE A 109 6.16 3.65 -3.51
CA ILE A 109 6.44 4.43 -2.31
C ILE A 109 5.12 4.91 -1.68
N ALA A 110 4.87 4.53 -0.42
CA ALA A 110 3.66 4.89 0.32
C ALA A 110 3.76 6.32 0.88
N HIS A 111 2.66 7.09 0.76
CA HIS A 111 2.41 8.43 1.33
C HIS A 111 3.69 9.25 1.71
N PRO A 112 4.59 9.52 0.74
CA PRO A 112 5.98 9.94 0.99
C PRO A 112 6.12 11.25 1.77
N TYR A 113 5.11 12.11 1.68
CA TYR A 113 5.07 13.41 2.34
C TYR A 113 4.14 13.45 3.57
N HIS A 114 3.75 12.29 4.12
CA HIS A 114 3.00 12.22 5.36
C HIS A 114 3.82 12.80 6.52
N TRP A 115 3.20 13.66 7.34
CA TRP A 115 3.94 14.44 8.33
C TRP A 115 4.60 13.62 9.44
N ARG A 116 4.04 12.45 9.80
CA ARG A 116 4.64 11.50 10.77
C ARG A 116 5.40 10.35 10.13
N LYS A 117 4.99 9.93 8.93
CA LYS A 117 5.43 8.69 8.26
C LYS A 117 6.22 8.95 6.96
N SER A 118 6.71 10.18 6.77
CA SER A 118 7.42 10.57 5.54
C SER A 118 8.56 9.63 5.14
N PHE A 119 8.67 9.41 3.83
CA PHE A 119 9.74 8.64 3.21
C PHE A 119 11.02 9.49 3.12
N LYS A 120 12.14 8.96 3.60
CA LYS A 120 13.43 9.66 3.65
C LYS A 120 14.22 9.41 2.37
N GLU A 121 14.95 10.44 1.92
CA GLU A 121 15.85 10.36 0.76
C GLU A 121 15.15 9.90 -0.54
N LEU A 122 13.92 10.37 -0.79
CA LEU A 122 13.07 9.95 -1.91
C LEU A 122 13.79 9.96 -3.28
N ASP A 123 14.58 11.00 -3.56
CA ASP A 123 15.35 11.12 -4.80
C ASP A 123 16.37 9.99 -5.03
N LYS A 124 16.83 9.32 -3.97
CA LYS A 124 17.77 8.20 -4.05
C LYS A 124 17.11 6.96 -4.67
N TYR A 125 15.80 6.76 -4.42
CA TYR A 125 15.11 5.51 -4.71
C TYR A 125 14.18 5.56 -5.92
N LYS A 126 13.95 6.76 -6.48
CA LYS A 126 13.04 6.96 -7.62
C LYS A 126 13.35 6.09 -8.85
N ASN A 127 14.60 5.73 -9.08
CA ASN A 127 14.98 4.88 -10.23
C ASN A 127 14.88 3.38 -9.92
N LEU A 128 14.53 3.01 -8.69
CA LEU A 128 14.43 1.62 -8.23
C LEU A 128 12.97 1.15 -8.09
N VAL A 129 12.06 2.09 -7.81
CA VAL A 129 10.62 1.82 -7.63
C VAL A 129 9.88 1.95 -8.96
N ASP A 130 8.68 1.37 -9.03
CA ASP A 130 7.79 1.51 -10.18
C ASP A 130 6.95 2.79 -10.13
N GLY A 131 6.66 3.23 -8.90
CA GLY A 131 5.69 4.28 -8.69
C GLY A 131 5.65 4.82 -7.28
N ILE A 132 4.66 5.69 -7.07
CA ILE A 132 4.47 6.42 -5.83
C ILE A 132 2.98 6.66 -5.59
N GLU A 133 2.57 6.57 -4.33
CA GLU A 133 1.23 6.91 -3.91
C GLU A 133 1.06 8.44 -3.96
N VAL A 134 0.35 8.91 -4.98
CA VAL A 134 0.11 10.34 -5.20
C VAL A 134 -1.09 10.87 -4.44
N PHE A 135 -2.02 9.98 -4.07
CA PHE A 135 -3.18 10.32 -3.27
C PHE A 135 -3.43 9.27 -2.20
N ASN A 136 -3.23 9.66 -0.95
CA ASN A 136 -3.61 8.89 0.23
C ASN A 136 -4.76 9.62 0.93
N ALA A 137 -5.91 8.97 1.11
CA ALA A 137 -7.11 9.63 1.65
C ALA A 137 -7.00 9.96 3.15
N ARG A 138 -6.16 9.24 3.89
CA ARG A 138 -5.84 9.55 5.30
C ARG A 138 -4.78 10.62 5.47
N SER A 139 -4.07 10.99 4.40
CA SER A 139 -3.08 12.07 4.44
C SER A 139 -3.76 13.39 4.77
N GLN A 140 -3.51 13.88 5.98
CA GLN A 140 -4.20 15.04 6.57
C GLN A 140 -3.92 16.37 5.85
N THR A 141 -2.98 16.40 4.89
CA THR A 141 -2.64 17.65 4.19
C THR A 141 -2.77 17.49 2.68
N LYS A 142 -3.61 18.32 2.07
CA LYS A 142 -3.71 18.45 0.60
C LYS A 142 -2.33 18.71 -0.05
N LYS A 143 -1.43 19.40 0.67
CA LYS A 143 -0.06 19.68 0.25
C LYS A 143 0.81 18.42 0.08
N GLY A 144 0.58 17.38 0.88
CA GLY A 144 1.33 16.12 0.78
C GLY A 144 1.06 15.42 -0.55
N ASN A 145 -0.23 15.20 -0.87
CA ASN A 145 -0.66 14.55 -2.11
C ASN A 145 -0.20 15.35 -3.35
N GLN A 146 -0.32 16.69 -3.30
CA GLN A 146 0.17 17.55 -4.38
C GLN A 146 1.68 17.42 -4.60
N LYS A 147 2.48 17.34 -3.53
CA LYS A 147 3.93 17.12 -3.64
C LYS A 147 4.24 15.74 -4.23
N SER A 148 3.54 14.69 -3.82
CA SER A 148 3.68 13.34 -4.39
C SER A 148 3.40 13.35 -5.89
N PHE A 149 2.30 13.99 -6.32
CA PHE A 149 1.93 14.11 -7.72
C PHE A 149 3.00 14.83 -8.55
N ILE A 150 3.47 15.99 -8.09
CA ILE A 150 4.53 16.76 -8.78
C ILE A 150 5.82 15.94 -8.86
N PHE A 151 6.20 15.25 -7.77
CA PHE A 151 7.38 14.40 -7.76
C PHE A 151 7.25 13.24 -8.76
N ALA A 152 6.08 12.60 -8.82
CA ALA A 152 5.81 11.52 -9.76
C ALA A 152 5.93 11.98 -11.22
N GLN A 153 5.31 13.12 -11.56
CA GLN A 153 5.38 13.71 -12.91
C GLN A 153 6.82 14.05 -13.31
N LYS A 154 7.57 14.70 -12.42
CA LYS A 154 8.95 15.11 -12.70
C LYS A 154 9.88 13.92 -12.97
N ASN A 155 9.61 12.77 -12.38
CA ASN A 155 10.48 11.60 -12.44
C ASN A 155 9.88 10.44 -13.25
N ASN A 156 8.79 10.67 -13.98
CA ASN A 156 8.12 9.67 -14.82
C ASN A 156 7.75 8.36 -14.08
N LEU A 157 7.22 8.50 -12.86
CA LEU A 157 6.81 7.38 -12.02
C LEU A 157 5.34 7.04 -12.23
N ALA A 158 4.98 5.75 -12.12
CA ALA A 158 3.60 5.36 -12.03
C ALA A 158 2.94 5.97 -10.77
N MET A 159 1.65 6.25 -10.87
CA MET A 159 0.90 6.93 -9.82
C MET A 159 -0.19 6.02 -9.29
N THR A 160 -0.23 5.83 -7.97
CA THR A 160 -1.32 5.10 -7.30
C THR A 160 -2.10 6.02 -6.36
N ALA A 161 -3.32 5.61 -6.04
CA ALA A 161 -4.16 6.24 -5.05
C ALA A 161 -4.77 5.17 -4.14
N GLY A 162 -4.83 5.44 -2.84
CA GLY A 162 -5.31 4.50 -1.85
C GLY A 162 -6.07 5.20 -0.73
N SER A 163 -7.04 4.52 -0.14
CA SER A 163 -7.73 5.05 1.04
C SER A 163 -6.85 5.03 2.28
N ASP A 164 -5.91 4.08 2.37
CA ASP A 164 -5.18 3.74 3.59
C ASP A 164 -6.17 3.36 4.70
N ALA A 165 -7.25 2.68 4.31
CA ALA A 165 -8.35 2.31 5.19
C ALA A 165 -7.87 1.37 6.29
N HIS A 166 -8.25 1.66 7.54
CA HIS A 166 -8.08 0.76 8.68
C HIS A 166 -9.45 0.25 9.19
N HIS A 167 -10.54 0.84 8.68
CA HIS A 167 -11.89 0.37 8.88
C HIS A 167 -12.63 0.31 7.54
N CYS A 168 -13.54 -0.66 7.37
CA CYS A 168 -14.24 -0.89 6.10
C CYS A 168 -14.97 0.36 5.57
N SER A 169 -15.47 1.23 6.46
CA SER A 169 -16.13 2.48 6.05
C SER A 169 -15.21 3.45 5.30
N GLU A 170 -13.89 3.33 5.46
CA GLU A 170 -12.89 4.20 4.83
C GLU A 170 -12.47 3.73 3.44
N VAL A 171 -12.67 2.45 3.13
CA VAL A 171 -12.33 1.85 1.83
C VAL A 171 -12.98 2.65 0.71
N GLY A 172 -12.24 3.01 -0.33
CA GLY A 172 -12.72 3.79 -1.46
C GLY A 172 -12.78 5.31 -1.23
N ASN A 173 -12.35 5.85 -0.09
CA ASN A 173 -12.33 7.30 0.15
C ASN A 173 -11.36 8.08 -0.77
N ALA A 174 -10.56 7.39 -1.58
CA ALA A 174 -9.71 7.98 -2.61
C ALA A 174 -10.40 8.12 -3.98
N TYR A 175 -11.67 7.72 -4.11
CA TYR A 175 -12.46 7.75 -5.35
C TYR A 175 -13.51 8.86 -5.39
#